data_AF-A0A3M1GJL6-F1
#
_entry.id   AF-A0A3M1GJL6-F1
#
_cell.length_a   1.000
_cell.length_b   1.000
_cell.length_c   1.000
_cell.angle_alpha   90.00
_cell.angle_beta   90.00
_cell.angle_gamma   90.00
#
_symmetry.space_group_name_H-M   'P 1'
#
loop_
_entity.id
_entity.type
_entity.pdbx_description
1 polymer ?
#
loop_
_entity_poly.entity_id
_entity_poly.type
_entity_poly.pdbx_seq_one_letter_code
_entity_poly.pdbx_strand_id
1 'polypeptide(L)'
;MARSLFCISQLLLIALLAAGCATTRPHRSETSAAPAAPPSPLTPDPATAAPAAPATPRRAAPRPPAREDVAAARPAIEQLARHLRIPAESIQVLSVAPAEWPNTCLGLPADGEICGQMIVPGYAVSLLAEGHRYDYRTDLDGRRVRLALAPRPEVGEPLVTWRDARSFHMLIIGTRRIAFGRRGGPLIDTALGVPDRAHDLQQFLATYGPFEARTPAGEIVFAGVGEAEATPTVQRLIAEWAHMVWREADLGLTEPASDRAFIWSRRGVRGQGNCDRVAVSRTGIATAWSCRSGEDRLVARLAISEEQLARLYRWLDRFETVDFDATAPGMTDRVRIGITLAGDGVDVPTEADLEAMTLFANEIVTALLAAQGGDA
;
A
#
# COMPACT_ATOMS: atom_id res chain seq x y z
N MET A 1 -12.76 57.20 0.38
CA MET A 1 -11.73 58.02 -0.27
C MET A 1 -10.52 57.11 -0.51
N ALA A 2 -9.96 56.84 -1.68
CA ALA A 2 -10.22 57.15 -3.09
C ALA A 2 -9.54 56.02 -3.91
N ARG A 3 -10.25 55.39 -4.87
CA ARG A 3 -10.01 55.40 -6.34
C ARG A 3 -8.69 54.72 -6.80
N SER A 4 -8.73 53.58 -7.48
CA SER A 4 -9.06 53.35 -8.92
C SER A 4 -8.06 53.97 -9.92
N LEU A 5 -7.29 53.09 -10.59
CA LEU A 5 -6.79 53.17 -11.98
C LEU A 5 -6.84 51.71 -12.46
N PHE A 6 -7.69 51.20 -13.36
CA PHE A 6 -8.37 51.65 -14.58
C PHE A 6 -7.46 51.83 -15.82
N CYS A 7 -7.69 50.93 -16.78
CA CYS A 7 -7.76 51.11 -18.24
C CYS A 7 -6.53 50.88 -19.16
N ILE A 8 -6.74 49.96 -20.12
CA ILE A 8 -6.44 50.07 -21.58
C ILE A 8 -4.96 49.77 -21.97
N SER A 9 -4.61 48.83 -22.86
CA SER A 9 -5.01 48.74 -24.28
C SER A 9 -4.53 47.45 -24.99
N GLN A 10 -5.42 46.85 -25.81
CA GLN A 10 -5.28 46.29 -27.19
C GLN A 10 -3.96 45.58 -27.64
N LEU A 11 -3.92 44.36 -28.22
CA LEU A 11 -4.67 43.69 -29.32
C LEU A 11 -4.35 44.23 -30.72
N LEU A 12 -3.41 43.62 -31.47
CA LEU A 12 -3.16 43.66 -32.96
C LEU A 12 -1.75 43.02 -33.21
N LEU A 13 -1.37 42.26 -34.25
CA LEU A 13 -1.97 41.61 -35.45
C LEU A 13 -0.82 40.93 -36.26
N ILE A 14 -1.14 39.92 -37.09
CA ILE A 14 -0.51 39.53 -38.40
C ILE A 14 0.95 39.00 -38.39
N ALA A 15 1.22 37.71 -38.65
CA ALA A 15 1.13 36.92 -39.90
C ALA A 15 2.13 37.33 -41.02
N LEU A 16 3.11 36.46 -41.34
CA LEU A 16 3.68 36.36 -42.69
C LEU A 16 4.25 34.95 -42.98
N LEU A 17 3.85 34.44 -44.15
CA LEU A 17 4.12 33.14 -44.78
C LEU A 17 5.35 33.20 -45.70
N ALA A 18 5.99 32.04 -45.93
CA ALA A 18 6.45 31.52 -47.24
C ALA A 18 7.15 30.15 -46.99
N ALA A 19 6.67 28.99 -47.45
CA ALA A 19 6.42 28.47 -48.80
C ALA A 19 7.68 27.93 -49.52
N GLY A 20 7.62 26.65 -49.94
CA GLY A 20 8.58 25.99 -50.84
C GLY A 20 8.65 24.47 -50.65
N CYS A 21 7.68 23.71 -51.19
CA CYS A 21 7.76 22.79 -52.35
C CYS A 21 8.86 21.70 -52.30
N ALA A 22 8.72 20.50 -52.89
CA ALA A 22 7.66 19.54 -53.17
C ALA A 22 8.38 18.32 -53.79
N THR A 23 7.94 17.10 -53.44
CA THR A 23 7.93 15.84 -54.21
C THR A 23 9.07 15.47 -55.18
N THR A 24 9.63 14.26 -55.05
CA THR A 24 9.35 13.14 -55.99
C THR A 24 10.01 11.82 -55.55
N ARG A 25 9.33 10.73 -55.89
CA ARG A 25 9.65 9.31 -55.65
C ARG A 25 9.69 8.62 -57.04
N PRO A 26 9.96 7.31 -57.10
CA PRO A 26 11.20 6.65 -57.48
C PRO A 26 11.30 6.31 -58.99
N HIS A 27 12.50 5.96 -59.47
CA HIS A 27 12.66 5.32 -60.79
C HIS A 27 12.97 3.83 -60.62
N ARG A 28 12.07 2.98 -61.11
CA ARG A 28 12.32 1.59 -61.50
C ARG A 28 12.59 1.62 -63.01
N SER A 29 13.59 0.88 -63.46
CA SER A 29 13.78 0.54 -64.87
C SER A 29 14.17 -0.93 -64.98
N GLU A 30 13.44 -1.61 -65.85
CA GLU A 30 13.44 -3.04 -66.11
C GLU A 30 13.96 -3.26 -67.54
N THR A 31 14.54 -4.44 -67.80
CA THR A 31 14.64 -5.11 -69.11
C THR A 31 15.77 -4.69 -70.06
N SER A 32 16.67 -5.61 -70.43
CA SER A 32 16.58 -6.36 -71.71
C SER A 32 17.90 -7.00 -72.18
N ALA A 33 17.84 -8.32 -72.40
CA ALA A 33 18.44 -9.14 -73.47
C ALA A 33 19.97 -9.27 -73.69
N ALA A 34 20.37 -10.54 -73.77
CA ALA A 34 21.66 -11.12 -74.20
C ALA A 34 21.93 -10.99 -75.72
N PRO A 35 23.09 -11.46 -76.21
CA PRO A 35 23.09 -12.81 -76.79
C PRO A 35 24.36 -13.66 -76.51
N ALA A 36 24.26 -14.92 -76.92
CA ALA A 36 24.98 -16.11 -76.47
C ALA A 36 26.28 -16.45 -77.23
N ALA A 37 27.09 -17.33 -76.61
CA ALA A 37 28.01 -18.27 -77.26
C ALA A 37 28.12 -19.58 -76.44
N PRO A 38 27.99 -20.78 -77.03
CA PRO A 38 28.30 -22.07 -76.38
C PRO A 38 29.41 -22.84 -77.14
N PRO A 39 29.79 -24.07 -76.74
CA PRO A 39 30.23 -24.50 -75.41
C PRO A 39 31.53 -25.35 -75.49
N SER A 40 32.10 -25.74 -74.34
CA SER A 40 32.90 -26.97 -74.25
C SER A 40 32.82 -27.60 -72.86
N PRO A 41 32.95 -28.93 -72.76
CA PRO A 41 32.33 -29.72 -71.69
C PRO A 41 33.27 -29.92 -70.51
N LEU A 42 32.73 -29.83 -69.30
CA LEU A 42 33.36 -30.38 -68.09
C LEU A 42 32.43 -31.42 -67.48
N THR A 43 33.08 -32.49 -67.06
CA THR A 43 32.64 -33.78 -66.51
C THR A 43 31.57 -33.72 -65.40
N PRO A 44 30.80 -34.80 -65.19
CA PRO A 44 29.83 -34.88 -64.11
C PRO A 44 30.51 -35.12 -62.76
N ASP A 45 30.26 -34.23 -61.79
CA ASP A 45 30.59 -34.41 -60.38
C ASP A 45 29.44 -35.18 -59.67
N PRO A 46 29.70 -35.92 -58.57
CA PRO A 46 28.76 -36.86 -57.99
C PRO A 46 27.65 -36.15 -57.20
N ALA A 47 26.50 -36.82 -57.14
CA ALA A 47 25.28 -36.35 -56.50
C ALA A 47 25.53 -35.89 -55.04
N THR A 48 25.34 -34.59 -54.81
CA THR A 48 25.27 -33.98 -53.47
C THR A 48 23.95 -34.41 -52.81
N ALA A 49 24.07 -35.07 -51.66
CA ALA A 49 22.94 -35.42 -50.82
C ALA A 49 22.18 -34.16 -50.36
N ALA A 50 20.85 -34.20 -50.46
CA ALA A 50 19.97 -33.13 -50.04
C ALA A 50 20.13 -32.80 -48.54
N PRO A 51 20.22 -31.52 -48.13
CA PRO A 51 20.27 -31.15 -46.71
C PRO A 51 18.97 -31.54 -46.01
N ALA A 52 19.09 -32.29 -44.91
CA ALA A 52 17.97 -32.58 -44.03
C ALA A 52 17.39 -31.26 -43.48
N ALA A 53 16.06 -31.12 -43.54
CA ALA A 53 15.34 -29.97 -43.01
C ALA A 53 15.68 -29.74 -41.52
N PRO A 54 15.81 -28.48 -41.05
CA PRO A 54 16.09 -28.20 -39.65
C PRO A 54 14.92 -28.70 -38.79
N ALA A 55 15.24 -29.58 -37.85
CA ALA A 55 14.30 -30.06 -36.85
C ALA A 55 13.77 -28.87 -36.04
N THR A 56 12.45 -28.68 -36.02
CA THR A 56 11.76 -27.74 -35.13
C THR A 56 12.23 -27.97 -33.68
N PRO A 57 12.59 -26.94 -32.91
CA PRO A 57 12.98 -27.15 -31.52
C PRO A 57 11.80 -27.76 -30.77
N ARG A 58 11.93 -29.02 -30.35
CA ARG A 58 10.97 -29.67 -29.46
C ARG A 58 10.96 -28.87 -28.17
N ARG A 59 9.89 -28.10 -27.92
CA ARG A 59 9.66 -27.38 -26.66
C ARG A 59 9.83 -28.39 -25.52
N ALA A 60 10.92 -28.24 -24.77
CA ALA A 60 11.21 -29.10 -23.63
C ALA A 60 10.01 -29.06 -22.68
N ALA A 61 9.54 -30.23 -22.25
CA ALA A 61 8.52 -30.31 -21.22
C ALA A 61 9.00 -29.56 -19.96
N PRO A 62 8.12 -28.90 -19.19
CA PRO A 62 8.51 -28.22 -17.96
C PRO A 62 9.24 -29.22 -17.05
N ARG A 63 10.52 -28.96 -16.77
CA ARG A 63 11.29 -29.72 -15.80
C ARG A 63 10.66 -29.44 -14.41
N PRO A 64 10.45 -30.47 -13.56
CA PRO A 64 10.10 -30.23 -12.17
C PRO A 64 11.11 -29.26 -11.55
N PRO A 65 10.69 -28.25 -10.78
CA PRO A 65 11.59 -27.23 -10.26
C PRO A 65 12.69 -27.90 -9.41
N ALA A 66 13.94 -27.52 -9.65
CA ALA A 66 15.06 -28.01 -8.85
C ALA A 66 14.95 -27.46 -7.41
N ARG A 67 15.64 -28.09 -6.44
CA ARG A 67 15.65 -27.60 -5.04
C ARG A 67 16.12 -26.15 -4.92
N GLU A 68 17.07 -25.75 -5.77
CA GLU A 68 17.58 -24.38 -5.85
C GLU A 68 16.52 -23.40 -6.36
N ASP A 69 15.73 -23.81 -7.36
CA ASP A 69 14.60 -23.02 -7.87
C ASP A 69 13.56 -22.77 -6.77
N VAL A 70 13.23 -23.79 -5.98
CA VAL A 70 12.29 -23.64 -4.85
C VAL A 70 12.83 -22.67 -3.79
N ALA A 71 14.13 -22.70 -3.50
CA ALA A 71 14.74 -21.77 -2.56
C ALA A 71 14.68 -20.31 -3.06
N ALA A 72 14.93 -20.09 -4.35
CA ALA A 72 14.83 -18.77 -4.99
C ALA A 72 13.37 -18.27 -5.07
N ALA A 73 12.39 -19.17 -5.24
CA ALA A 73 10.97 -18.82 -5.28
C ALA A 73 10.37 -18.54 -3.88
N ARG A 74 11.00 -19.00 -2.80
CA ARG A 74 10.45 -18.95 -1.43
C ARG A 74 9.92 -17.57 -1.02
N PRO A 75 10.61 -16.44 -1.23
CA PRO A 75 10.08 -15.11 -0.86
C PRO A 75 8.76 -14.79 -1.57
N ALA A 76 8.62 -15.17 -2.84
CA ALA A 76 7.40 -14.98 -3.63
C ALA A 76 6.28 -15.93 -3.16
N ILE A 77 6.62 -17.19 -2.85
CA ILE A 77 5.66 -18.16 -2.29
C ILE A 77 5.11 -17.66 -0.96
N GLU A 78 5.98 -17.23 -0.04
CA GLU A 78 5.58 -16.74 1.28
C GLU A 78 4.71 -15.47 1.18
N GLN A 79 5.05 -14.56 0.25
CA GLN A 79 4.23 -13.38 0.01
C GLN A 79 2.85 -13.75 -0.55
N LEU A 80 2.78 -14.60 -1.58
CA LEU A 80 1.51 -15.03 -2.17
C LEU A 80 0.64 -15.81 -1.17
N ALA A 81 1.24 -16.70 -0.38
CA ALA A 81 0.55 -17.45 0.67
C ALA A 81 -0.10 -16.51 1.69
N ARG A 82 0.63 -15.49 2.15
CA ARG A 82 0.09 -14.46 3.06
C ARG A 82 -1.04 -13.67 2.43
N HIS A 83 -0.89 -13.24 1.17
CA HIS A 83 -1.89 -12.43 0.48
C HIS A 83 -3.20 -13.20 0.20
N LEU A 84 -3.10 -14.48 -0.16
CA LEU A 84 -4.27 -15.34 -0.44
C LEU A 84 -4.83 -16.02 0.81
N ARG A 85 -4.14 -15.97 1.95
CA ARG A 85 -4.51 -16.67 3.20
C ARG A 85 -4.59 -18.19 3.02
N ILE A 86 -3.66 -18.76 2.25
CA ILE A 86 -3.55 -20.20 1.98
C ILE A 86 -2.21 -20.76 2.47
N PRO A 87 -2.11 -22.07 2.75
CA PRO A 87 -0.83 -22.71 3.08
C PRO A 87 0.16 -22.59 1.92
N ALA A 88 1.44 -22.34 2.21
CA ALA A 88 2.48 -22.20 1.19
C ALA A 88 2.63 -23.47 0.33
N GLU A 89 2.32 -24.63 0.90
CA GLU A 89 2.38 -25.94 0.25
C GLU A 89 1.29 -26.12 -0.82
N SER A 90 0.24 -25.30 -0.78
CA SER A 90 -0.81 -25.26 -1.82
C SER A 90 -0.40 -24.47 -3.07
N ILE A 91 0.76 -23.81 -3.02
CA ILE A 91 1.29 -22.99 -4.13
C ILE A 91 2.28 -23.84 -4.92
N GLN A 92 1.99 -24.02 -6.21
CA GLN A 92 2.88 -24.72 -7.13
C GLN A 92 3.85 -23.74 -7.81
N VAL A 93 5.14 -24.05 -7.76
CA VAL A 93 6.16 -23.33 -8.56
C VAL A 93 6.10 -23.84 -10.00
N LEU A 94 5.73 -22.96 -10.93
CA LEU A 94 5.68 -23.26 -12.36
C LEU A 94 7.05 -23.09 -13.03
N SER A 95 7.76 -22.01 -12.70
CA SER A 95 9.09 -21.75 -13.22
C SER A 95 9.84 -20.74 -12.35
N VAL A 96 11.17 -20.87 -12.35
CA VAL A 96 12.10 -19.89 -11.79
C VAL A 96 13.21 -19.70 -12.82
N ALA A 97 13.49 -18.45 -13.17
CA ALA A 97 14.54 -18.11 -14.12
C ALA A 97 15.38 -16.95 -13.59
N PRO A 98 16.72 -17.02 -13.65
CA PRO A 98 17.55 -15.86 -13.36
C PRO A 98 17.22 -14.73 -14.33
N ALA A 99 17.22 -13.50 -13.83
CA ALA A 99 16.90 -12.31 -14.59
C ALA A 99 17.70 -11.10 -14.09
N GLU A 100 17.89 -10.12 -14.97
CA GLU A 100 18.48 -8.83 -14.64
C GLU A 100 17.43 -7.74 -14.85
N TRP A 101 17.18 -6.96 -13.80
CA TRP A 101 16.16 -5.91 -13.82
C TRP A 101 16.77 -4.54 -14.04
N PRO A 102 16.10 -3.63 -14.77
CA PRO A 102 16.68 -2.36 -15.19
C PRO A 102 16.82 -1.32 -14.06
N ASN A 103 16.20 -1.55 -12.91
CA ASN A 103 16.15 -0.59 -11.80
C ASN A 103 15.82 -1.27 -10.45
N THR A 104 15.92 -0.51 -9.37
CA THR A 104 15.63 -0.99 -8.00
C THR A 104 14.17 -1.38 -7.74
N CYS A 105 13.25 -1.05 -8.65
CA CYS A 105 11.85 -1.49 -8.60
C CYS A 105 11.62 -2.78 -9.40
N LEU A 106 12.69 -3.44 -9.82
CA LEU A 106 12.65 -4.66 -10.61
C LEU A 106 11.93 -4.47 -11.96
N GLY A 107 11.99 -3.25 -12.51
CA GLY A 107 11.28 -2.87 -13.73
C GLY A 107 9.75 -2.78 -13.58
N LEU A 108 9.25 -2.68 -12.35
CA LEU A 108 7.82 -2.54 -12.01
C LEU A 108 7.62 -1.34 -11.06
N PRO A 109 7.90 -0.11 -11.54
CA PRO A 109 7.62 1.10 -10.77
C PRO A 109 6.12 1.18 -10.50
N ALA A 110 5.75 1.57 -9.28
CA ALA A 110 4.39 2.02 -9.03
C ALA A 110 4.18 3.44 -9.56
N ASP A 111 2.93 3.88 -9.70
CA ASP A 111 2.61 5.24 -10.14
C ASP A 111 3.30 6.29 -9.24
N GLY A 112 4.15 7.11 -9.85
CA GLY A 112 4.94 8.14 -9.19
C GLY A 112 6.18 7.65 -8.45
N GLU A 113 6.49 6.35 -8.46
CA GLU A 113 7.69 5.80 -7.81
C GLU A 113 8.94 6.09 -8.63
N ILE A 114 9.92 6.73 -7.98
CA ILE A 114 11.25 6.95 -8.56
C ILE A 114 12.15 5.77 -8.17
N CYS A 115 12.61 5.03 -9.17
CA CYS A 115 13.47 3.87 -8.99
C CYS A 115 14.94 4.24 -9.21
N GLY A 116 15.83 3.65 -8.40
CA GLY A 116 17.27 3.76 -8.61
C GLY A 116 17.68 3.13 -9.94
N GLN A 117 18.46 3.86 -10.73
CA GLN A 117 18.87 3.48 -12.07
C GLN A 117 20.09 2.55 -12.03
N MET A 118 19.87 1.30 -11.64
CA MET A 118 20.91 0.28 -11.58
C MET A 118 20.35 -1.09 -11.97
N ILE A 119 21.20 -1.92 -12.59
CA ILE A 119 20.85 -3.31 -12.88
C ILE A 119 20.78 -4.09 -11.57
N VAL A 120 19.66 -4.77 -11.33
CA VAL A 120 19.44 -5.62 -10.15
C VAL A 120 19.29 -7.07 -10.61
N PRO A 121 20.28 -7.94 -10.35
CA PRO A 121 20.13 -9.37 -10.58
C PRO A 121 19.09 -9.97 -9.63
N GLY A 122 18.40 -11.02 -10.09
CA GLY A 122 17.43 -11.73 -9.29
C GLY A 122 16.69 -12.81 -10.09
N TYR A 123 15.41 -13.03 -9.77
CA TYR A 123 14.64 -14.13 -10.34
C TYR A 123 13.27 -13.68 -10.86
N ALA A 124 12.90 -14.20 -12.03
CA ALA A 124 11.53 -14.24 -12.52
C ALA A 124 10.88 -15.53 -12.03
N VAL A 125 9.82 -15.41 -11.23
CA VAL A 125 9.15 -16.54 -10.58
C VAL A 125 7.70 -16.61 -11.06
N SER A 126 7.26 -17.77 -11.53
CA SER A 126 5.85 -18.01 -11.86
C SER A 126 5.28 -19.05 -10.91
N LEU A 127 4.14 -18.73 -10.31
CA LEU A 127 3.44 -19.52 -9.31
C LEU A 127 2.03 -19.84 -9.80
N LEU A 128 1.48 -20.98 -9.38
CA LEU A 128 0.09 -21.37 -9.55
C LEU A 128 -0.53 -21.56 -8.17
N ALA A 129 -1.62 -20.85 -7.90
CA ALA A 129 -2.41 -20.97 -6.69
C ALA A 129 -3.89 -20.85 -7.03
N GLU A 130 -4.73 -21.70 -6.45
CA GLU A 130 -6.19 -21.69 -6.69
C GLU A 130 -6.58 -21.73 -8.19
N GLY A 131 -5.76 -22.37 -9.03
CA GLY A 131 -5.98 -22.45 -10.49
C GLY A 131 -5.55 -21.20 -11.27
N HIS A 132 -5.00 -20.19 -10.60
CA HIS A 132 -4.57 -18.94 -11.17
C HIS A 132 -3.05 -18.76 -11.17
N ARG A 133 -2.52 -18.13 -12.22
CA ARG A 133 -1.09 -17.84 -12.36
C ARG A 133 -0.75 -16.48 -11.79
N TYR A 134 0.36 -16.44 -11.04
CA TYR A 134 0.97 -15.24 -10.49
C TYR A 134 2.43 -15.16 -10.91
N ASP A 135 2.86 -14.03 -11.45
CA ASP A 135 4.27 -13.81 -11.78
C ASP A 135 4.88 -12.78 -10.84
N TYR A 136 6.07 -13.08 -10.34
CA TYR A 136 6.85 -12.22 -9.45
C TYR A 136 8.24 -11.96 -10.03
N ARG A 137 8.78 -10.81 -9.64
CA ARG A 137 10.19 -10.46 -9.83
C ARG A 137 10.82 -10.30 -8.46
N THR A 138 11.97 -10.90 -8.23
CA THR A 138 12.73 -10.74 -6.99
C THR A 138 14.15 -10.25 -7.25
N ASP A 139 14.82 -9.71 -6.24
CA ASP A 139 16.30 -9.67 -6.21
C ASP A 139 16.88 -11.03 -5.75
N LEU A 140 18.20 -11.18 -5.80
CA LEU A 140 18.89 -12.43 -5.48
C LEU A 140 18.68 -12.90 -4.03
N ASP A 141 18.59 -11.98 -3.07
CA ASP A 141 18.42 -12.28 -1.65
C ASP A 141 16.95 -12.31 -1.22
N GLY A 142 16.02 -12.01 -2.13
CA GLY A 142 14.58 -12.04 -1.86
C GLY A 142 14.09 -10.89 -0.97
N ARG A 143 14.91 -9.86 -0.75
CA ARG A 143 14.54 -8.67 0.03
C ARG A 143 13.55 -7.78 -0.71
N ARG A 144 13.57 -7.81 -2.03
CA ARG A 144 12.57 -7.14 -2.88
C ARG A 144 11.81 -8.18 -3.66
N VAL A 145 10.48 -8.13 -3.53
CA VAL A 145 9.55 -8.98 -4.25
C VAL A 145 8.47 -8.08 -4.86
N ARG A 146 8.26 -8.17 -6.17
CA ARG A 146 7.29 -7.37 -6.92
C ARG A 146 6.38 -8.28 -7.71
N LEU A 147 5.07 -8.10 -7.54
CA LEU A 147 4.05 -8.78 -8.32
C LEU A 147 3.99 -8.18 -9.73
N ALA A 148 4.27 -9.00 -10.72
CA ALA A 148 4.28 -8.65 -12.14
C ALA A 148 2.96 -9.02 -12.84
N LEU A 149 2.30 -10.09 -12.39
CA LEU A 149 1.03 -10.57 -12.93
C LEU A 149 0.19 -11.20 -11.82
N ALA A 150 -1.11 -10.89 -11.82
CA ALA A 150 -2.15 -11.57 -11.05
C ALA A 150 -3.44 -11.60 -11.89
N PRO A 151 -4.42 -12.44 -11.51
CA PRO A 151 -5.78 -12.35 -12.05
C PRO A 151 -6.37 -10.95 -11.89
N ARG A 152 -7.38 -10.64 -12.70
CA ARG A 152 -8.14 -9.41 -12.49
C ARG A 152 -8.95 -9.57 -11.20
N PRO A 153 -8.87 -8.60 -10.27
CA PRO A 153 -9.67 -8.63 -9.04
C PRO A 153 -11.18 -8.67 -9.31
N GLU A 154 -11.91 -9.46 -8.52
CA GLU A 154 -13.37 -9.56 -8.60
C GLU A 154 -14.03 -8.91 -7.36
N VAL A 155 -13.79 -7.61 -7.18
CA VAL A 155 -14.27 -6.87 -6.00
C VAL A 155 -15.77 -6.56 -6.03
N GLY A 156 -16.42 -6.65 -7.19
CA GLY A 156 -17.78 -6.16 -7.39
C GLY A 156 -17.83 -4.65 -7.59
N GLU A 157 -18.87 -3.99 -7.07
CA GLU A 157 -18.98 -2.53 -7.13
C GLU A 157 -18.02 -1.90 -6.10
N PRO A 158 -17.13 -0.97 -6.51
CA PRO A 158 -16.22 -0.32 -5.58
C PRO A 158 -16.98 0.59 -4.60
N LEU A 159 -16.80 0.34 -3.30
CA LEU A 159 -17.39 1.12 -2.20
C LEU A 159 -16.36 2.07 -1.58
N VAL A 160 -15.11 1.63 -1.50
CA VAL A 160 -13.98 2.44 -1.03
C VAL A 160 -12.81 2.25 -1.97
N THR A 161 -12.23 3.33 -2.47
CA THR A 161 -10.93 3.32 -3.13
C THR A 161 -9.97 4.19 -2.33
N TRP A 162 -8.90 3.60 -1.82
CA TRP A 162 -7.89 4.28 -1.03
C TRP A 162 -6.52 4.18 -1.70
N ARG A 163 -5.80 5.29 -1.74
CA ARG A 163 -4.43 5.38 -2.26
C ARG A 163 -3.57 6.00 -1.17
N ASP A 164 -2.52 5.30 -0.76
CA ASP A 164 -1.67 5.79 0.32
C ASP A 164 -0.97 7.11 -0.06
N ALA A 165 -0.83 8.00 0.93
CA ALA A 165 -0.12 9.26 0.77
C ALA A 165 1.40 9.10 0.93
N ARG A 166 1.84 8.09 1.68
CA ARG A 166 3.23 7.96 2.16
C ARG A 166 4.04 6.93 1.38
N SER A 167 3.35 5.97 0.81
CA SER A 167 3.91 4.89 0.01
C SER A 167 3.17 4.78 -1.33
N PHE A 168 3.37 3.67 -2.02
CA PHE A 168 2.82 3.44 -3.35
C PHE A 168 1.76 2.34 -3.35
N HIS A 169 1.05 2.18 -2.24
CA HIS A 169 0.02 1.15 -2.09
C HIS A 169 -1.38 1.69 -2.34
N MET A 170 -2.30 0.78 -2.65
CA MET A 170 -3.72 1.07 -2.77
C MET A 170 -4.57 -0.11 -2.30
N LEU A 171 -5.81 0.22 -1.97
CA LEU A 171 -6.86 -0.70 -1.58
C LEU A 171 -8.15 -0.32 -2.30
N ILE A 172 -8.86 -1.34 -2.79
CA ILE A 172 -10.23 -1.23 -3.26
C ILE A 172 -11.05 -2.18 -2.39
N ILE A 173 -12.10 -1.66 -1.75
CA ILE A 173 -13.09 -2.46 -1.04
C ILE A 173 -14.35 -2.41 -1.88
N GLY A 174 -14.77 -3.55 -2.41
CA GLY A 174 -16.02 -3.65 -3.14
C GLY A 174 -17.08 -4.48 -2.42
N THR A 175 -18.23 -4.68 -3.07
CA THR A 175 -19.36 -5.43 -2.52
C THR A 175 -19.09 -6.93 -2.30
N ARG A 176 -18.03 -7.49 -2.90
CA ARG A 176 -17.72 -8.93 -2.82
C ARG A 176 -16.40 -9.22 -2.11
N ARG A 177 -15.34 -8.52 -2.49
CA ARG A 177 -13.96 -8.76 -2.04
C ARG A 177 -13.21 -7.44 -1.90
N ILE A 178 -12.07 -7.50 -1.23
CA ILE A 178 -11.08 -6.42 -1.28
C ILE A 178 -10.01 -6.75 -2.32
N ALA A 179 -9.42 -5.73 -2.93
CA ALA A 179 -8.24 -5.86 -3.77
C ALA A 179 -7.16 -4.87 -3.34
N PHE A 180 -5.93 -5.34 -3.23
CA PHE A 180 -4.83 -4.53 -2.71
C PHE A 180 -3.54 -4.81 -3.46
N GLY A 181 -2.63 -3.85 -3.39
CA GLY A 181 -1.34 -3.94 -4.08
C GLY A 181 -0.73 -2.58 -4.26
N ARG A 182 0.08 -2.44 -5.32
CA ARG A 182 0.78 -1.19 -5.63
C ARG A 182 0.01 -0.39 -6.68
N ARG A 183 0.05 0.94 -6.57
CA ARG A 183 -0.55 1.85 -7.56
C ARG A 183 0.03 1.58 -8.95
N GLY A 184 -0.83 1.45 -9.96
CA GLY A 184 -0.43 1.17 -11.33
C GLY A 184 0.02 -0.28 -11.60
N GLY A 185 0.06 -1.14 -10.58
CA GLY A 185 0.45 -2.55 -10.70
C GLY A 185 -0.73 -3.52 -10.63
N PRO A 186 -0.47 -4.84 -10.76
CA PRO A 186 -1.46 -5.86 -10.46
C PRO A 186 -1.88 -5.80 -8.99
N LEU A 187 -3.15 -6.11 -8.74
CA LEU A 187 -3.72 -6.23 -7.40
C LEU A 187 -4.05 -7.70 -7.12
N ILE A 188 -3.96 -8.09 -5.85
CA ILE A 188 -4.46 -9.38 -5.37
C ILE A 188 -5.76 -9.12 -4.62
N ASP A 189 -6.75 -9.99 -4.82
CA ASP A 189 -8.01 -9.90 -4.12
C ASP A 189 -8.26 -11.03 -3.12
N THR A 190 -8.82 -10.67 -1.98
CA THR A 190 -9.12 -11.59 -0.88
C THR A 190 -10.43 -11.19 -0.22
N ALA A 191 -10.94 -12.06 0.65
CA ALA A 191 -12.10 -11.71 1.47
C ALA A 191 -11.74 -10.56 2.42
N LEU A 192 -12.71 -9.73 2.78
CA LEU A 192 -12.55 -8.81 3.90
C LEU A 192 -12.47 -9.65 5.19
N GLY A 193 -11.24 -9.99 5.59
CA GLY A 193 -10.94 -11.15 6.43
C GLY A 193 -11.30 -11.03 7.92
N VAL A 194 -11.87 -9.91 8.36
CA VAL A 194 -12.19 -9.66 9.77
C VAL A 194 -13.66 -9.23 9.88
N PRO A 195 -14.54 -9.97 10.59
CA PRO A 195 -15.97 -9.65 10.70
C PRO A 195 -16.24 -8.22 11.18
N ASP A 196 -15.43 -7.73 12.12
CA ASP A 196 -15.54 -6.36 12.64
C ASP A 196 -15.34 -5.32 11.55
N ARG A 197 -14.48 -5.57 10.54
CA ARG A 197 -14.28 -4.64 9.42
C ARG A 197 -15.48 -4.59 8.50
N ALA A 198 -16.16 -5.72 8.29
CA ALA A 198 -17.40 -5.71 7.54
C ALA A 198 -18.47 -4.89 8.28
N HIS A 199 -18.54 -5.00 9.61
CA HIS A 199 -19.44 -4.19 10.43
C HIS A 199 -19.11 -2.68 10.36
N ASP A 200 -17.83 -2.32 10.55
CA ASP A 200 -17.34 -0.94 10.42
C ASP A 200 -17.75 -0.34 9.07
N LEU A 201 -17.52 -1.07 7.97
CA LEU A 201 -17.86 -0.64 6.62
C LEU A 201 -19.35 -0.39 6.47
N GLN A 202 -20.20 -1.32 6.93
CA GLN A 202 -21.65 -1.17 6.84
C GLN A 202 -22.13 0.05 7.63
N GLN A 203 -21.57 0.28 8.83
CA GLN A 203 -21.89 1.45 9.62
C GLN A 203 -21.49 2.74 8.90
N PHE A 204 -20.29 2.81 8.31
CA PHE A 204 -19.85 4.00 7.55
C PHE A 204 -20.74 4.25 6.34
N LEU A 205 -21.05 3.21 5.56
CA LEU A 205 -21.87 3.33 4.35
C LEU A 205 -23.30 3.80 4.65
N ALA A 206 -23.88 3.32 5.75
CA ALA A 206 -25.21 3.72 6.18
C ALA A 206 -25.25 5.12 6.81
N THR A 207 -24.15 5.58 7.41
CA THR A 207 -24.09 6.85 8.13
C THR A 207 -23.79 8.01 7.19
N TYR A 208 -22.76 7.87 6.36
CA TYR A 208 -22.20 8.98 5.58
C TYR A 208 -22.57 8.91 4.10
N GLY A 209 -22.77 10.08 3.48
CA GLY A 209 -22.89 10.23 2.04
C GLY A 209 -21.56 10.02 1.31
N PRO A 210 -21.56 10.03 -0.04
CA PRO A 210 -20.35 9.85 -0.81
C PRO A 210 -19.43 11.06 -0.70
N PHE A 211 -18.11 10.83 -0.70
CA PHE A 211 -17.14 11.91 -0.68
C PHE A 211 -15.80 11.51 -1.31
N GLU A 212 -15.03 12.51 -1.69
CA GLU A 212 -13.62 12.39 -2.06
C GLU A 212 -12.79 13.29 -1.16
N ALA A 213 -11.71 12.76 -0.60
CA ALA A 213 -10.86 13.53 0.30
C ALA A 213 -9.38 13.18 0.13
N ARG A 214 -8.51 14.18 0.30
CA ARG A 214 -7.07 13.97 0.47
C ARG A 214 -6.74 14.18 1.94
N THR A 215 -6.20 13.15 2.56
CA THR A 215 -5.90 13.15 4.00
C THR A 215 -4.42 12.77 4.22
N PRO A 216 -3.85 13.03 5.39
CA PRO A 216 -2.51 12.52 5.75
C PRO A 216 -2.38 10.98 5.72
N ALA A 217 -3.51 10.25 5.72
CA ALA A 217 -3.59 8.80 5.62
C ALA A 217 -3.73 8.30 4.18
N GLY A 218 -3.90 9.19 3.20
CA GLY A 218 -4.14 8.83 1.80
C GLY A 218 -5.29 9.59 1.15
N GLU A 219 -5.38 9.45 -0.16
CA GLU A 219 -6.52 9.88 -0.95
C GLU A 219 -7.60 8.79 -0.88
N ILE A 220 -8.84 9.20 -0.63
CA ILE A 220 -9.97 8.29 -0.48
C ILE A 220 -11.14 8.75 -1.35
N VAL A 221 -11.75 7.78 -2.03
CA VAL A 221 -13.06 7.90 -2.67
C VAL A 221 -13.98 6.94 -1.94
N PHE A 222 -15.06 7.46 -1.34
CA PHE A 222 -15.99 6.72 -0.53
C PHE A 222 -17.40 6.83 -1.12
N ALA A 223 -18.03 5.69 -1.41
CA ALA A 223 -19.36 5.60 -2.01
C ALA A 223 -20.42 5.22 -0.95
N GLY A 224 -20.54 6.05 0.08
CA GLY A 224 -21.58 5.94 1.09
C GLY A 224 -22.98 6.24 0.55
N VAL A 225 -23.99 5.72 1.24
CA VAL A 225 -25.42 5.90 0.90
C VAL A 225 -26.19 6.60 2.03
N GLY A 226 -25.49 7.00 3.10
CA GLY A 226 -26.06 7.74 4.21
C GLY A 226 -26.29 9.21 3.89
N GLU A 227 -26.94 9.92 4.82
CA GLU A 227 -27.30 11.33 4.66
C GLU A 227 -26.32 12.28 5.36
N ALA A 228 -25.51 11.79 6.30
CA ALA A 228 -24.59 12.65 7.05
C ALA A 228 -23.38 13.04 6.18
N GLU A 229 -22.99 14.31 6.24
CA GLU A 229 -21.75 14.78 5.64
C GLU A 229 -20.57 14.39 6.53
N ALA A 230 -19.56 13.72 5.97
CA ALA A 230 -18.36 13.35 6.70
C ALA A 230 -17.48 14.60 6.93
N THR A 231 -17.24 14.96 8.18
CA THR A 231 -16.30 16.03 8.56
C THR A 231 -14.86 15.66 8.15
N PRO A 232 -13.92 16.62 8.07
CA PRO A 232 -12.52 16.31 7.76
C PRO A 232 -11.88 15.28 8.72
N THR A 233 -12.28 15.27 10.00
CA THR A 233 -11.84 14.28 10.98
C THR A 233 -12.36 12.89 10.62
N VAL A 234 -13.65 12.78 10.27
CA VAL A 234 -14.26 11.52 9.86
C VAL A 234 -13.70 11.02 8.53
N GLN A 235 -13.49 11.91 7.56
CA GLN A 235 -12.86 11.56 6.28
C GLN A 235 -11.47 10.93 6.50
N ARG A 236 -10.67 11.51 7.40
CA ARG A 236 -9.38 10.91 7.81
C ARG A 236 -9.56 9.61 8.58
N LEU A 237 -10.53 9.50 9.49
CA LEU A 237 -10.82 8.25 10.19
C LEU A 237 -11.08 7.11 9.21
N ILE A 238 -11.90 7.32 8.19
CA ILE A 238 -12.23 6.30 7.19
C ILE A 238 -10.99 5.97 6.33
N ALA A 239 -10.14 6.97 6.03
CA ALA A 239 -8.87 6.74 5.33
C ALA A 239 -7.84 5.95 6.17
N GLU A 240 -7.68 6.25 7.47
CA GLU A 240 -6.84 5.48 8.39
C GLU A 240 -7.40 4.06 8.57
N TRP A 241 -8.71 3.90 8.59
CA TRP A 241 -9.36 2.59 8.61
C TRP A 241 -9.07 1.78 7.34
N ALA A 242 -9.14 2.41 6.16
CA ALA A 242 -8.77 1.76 4.90
C ALA A 242 -7.28 1.35 4.87
N HIS A 243 -6.40 2.21 5.40
CA HIS A 243 -4.98 1.89 5.57
C HIS A 243 -4.77 0.67 6.51
N MET A 244 -5.52 0.58 7.60
CA MET A 244 -5.50 -0.57 8.51
C MET A 244 -5.97 -1.85 7.81
N VAL A 245 -7.08 -1.81 7.06
CA VAL A 245 -7.57 -2.96 6.27
C VAL A 245 -6.51 -3.42 5.26
N TRP A 246 -5.84 -2.48 4.59
CA TRP A 246 -4.74 -2.80 3.68
C TRP A 246 -3.59 -3.50 4.41
N ARG A 247 -3.15 -2.99 5.57
CA ARG A 247 -2.09 -3.60 6.39
C ARG A 247 -2.43 -5.00 6.85
N GLU A 248 -3.67 -5.21 7.31
CA GLU A 248 -4.18 -6.52 7.69
C GLU A 248 -4.07 -7.48 6.50
N ALA A 249 -4.55 -7.07 5.32
CA ALA A 249 -4.49 -7.87 4.10
C ALA A 249 -3.04 -8.21 3.67
N ASP A 250 -2.14 -7.22 3.67
CA ASP A 250 -0.75 -7.38 3.22
C ASP A 250 0.09 -8.24 4.17
N LEU A 251 -0.08 -8.05 5.49
CA LEU A 251 0.70 -8.77 6.50
C LEU A 251 0.14 -10.16 6.83
N GLY A 252 -1.07 -10.48 6.40
CA GLY A 252 -1.71 -11.72 6.81
C GLY A 252 -2.21 -11.72 8.26
N LEU A 253 -2.42 -10.54 8.87
CA LEU A 253 -2.75 -10.38 10.30
C LEU A 253 -4.20 -9.92 10.49
N THR A 254 -4.74 -10.10 11.70
CA THR A 254 -6.11 -9.69 12.10
C THR A 254 -6.13 -8.53 13.11
N GLU A 255 -5.08 -8.37 13.92
CA GLU A 255 -4.88 -7.20 14.80
C GLU A 255 -3.40 -6.79 14.76
N PRO A 256 -2.99 -5.89 13.86
CA PRO A 256 -1.62 -5.45 13.86
C PRO A 256 -1.39 -4.57 15.11
N ALA A 257 -0.56 -5.05 16.04
CA ALA A 257 -0.17 -4.35 17.26
C ALA A 257 0.35 -2.91 17.03
N SER A 258 0.72 -2.59 15.79
CA SER A 258 1.20 -1.31 15.28
C SER A 258 0.12 -0.26 15.01
N ASP A 259 -1.17 -0.52 15.26
CA ASP A 259 -2.20 0.52 15.06
C ASP A 259 -2.30 1.55 16.21
N ARG A 260 -1.46 1.41 17.24
CA ARG A 260 -1.42 2.31 18.41
C ARG A 260 -0.75 3.63 18.02
N ALA A 261 -1.55 4.67 17.86
CA ALA A 261 -1.10 6.03 17.58
C ALA A 261 -0.52 6.73 18.80
N PHE A 262 -1.13 6.47 19.96
CA PHE A 262 -0.77 7.10 21.23
C PHE A 262 -0.86 6.08 22.35
N ILE A 263 0.14 6.08 23.23
CA ILE A 263 0.16 5.28 24.45
C ILE A 263 0.53 6.21 25.60
N TRP A 264 -0.28 6.20 26.64
CA TRP A 264 0.02 6.85 27.90
C TRP A 264 0.04 5.81 29.02
N SER A 265 0.96 5.94 29.96
CA SER A 265 0.99 5.11 31.14
C SER A 265 1.39 5.91 32.37
N ARG A 266 0.77 5.56 33.48
CA ARG A 266 1.18 5.96 34.82
C ARG A 266 1.74 4.73 35.51
N ARG A 267 2.96 4.81 36.04
CA ARG A 267 3.61 3.74 36.79
C ARG A 267 4.02 4.25 38.17
N GLY A 268 3.13 4.01 39.14
CA GLY A 268 3.36 4.19 40.56
C GLY A 268 3.59 2.86 41.29
N VAL A 269 3.48 2.89 42.62
CA VAL A 269 3.60 1.68 43.46
C VAL A 269 2.40 0.75 43.23
N ARG A 270 2.69 -0.53 42.92
CA ARG A 270 1.67 -1.57 42.72
C ARG A 270 0.75 -1.67 43.95
N GLY A 271 -0.57 -1.78 43.73
CA GLY A 271 -1.58 -1.90 44.79
C GLY A 271 -2.05 -0.59 45.43
N GLN A 272 -1.48 0.56 45.05
CA GLN A 272 -1.93 1.89 45.51
C GLN A 272 -2.76 2.66 44.46
N GLY A 273 -3.23 1.97 43.40
CA GLY A 273 -4.13 2.56 42.40
C GLY A 273 -3.50 3.57 41.43
N ASN A 274 -2.17 3.69 41.41
CA ASN A 274 -1.43 4.63 40.54
C ASN A 274 -0.81 3.93 39.32
N CYS A 275 -1.57 3.07 38.65
CA CYS A 275 -1.05 2.27 37.53
C CYS A 275 -2.09 2.03 36.44
N ASP A 276 -2.24 3.02 35.57
CA ASP A 276 -3.15 2.96 34.44
C ASP A 276 -2.36 3.06 33.13
N ARG A 277 -2.85 2.40 32.09
CA ARG A 277 -2.32 2.51 30.72
C ARG A 277 -3.48 2.75 29.78
N VAL A 278 -3.33 3.70 28.87
CA VAL A 278 -4.27 3.95 27.77
C VAL A 278 -3.50 3.81 26.47
N ALA A 279 -4.07 3.11 25.49
CA ALA A 279 -3.62 3.13 24.12
C ALA A 279 -4.76 3.56 23.22
N VAL A 280 -4.49 4.46 22.27
CA VAL A 280 -5.47 4.97 21.30
C VAL A 280 -4.97 4.65 19.90
N SER A 281 -5.85 4.09 19.07
CA SER A 281 -5.53 3.79 17.67
C SER A 281 -5.69 5.01 16.76
N ARG A 282 -5.15 4.93 15.55
CA ARG A 282 -5.37 5.95 14.50
C ARG A 282 -6.83 6.05 14.06
N THR A 283 -7.59 4.97 14.26
CA THR A 283 -9.03 4.88 14.02
C THR A 283 -9.89 5.36 15.20
N GLY A 284 -9.27 5.87 16.27
CA GLY A 284 -9.97 6.44 17.42
C GLY A 284 -10.47 5.41 18.45
N ILE A 285 -10.02 4.17 18.39
CA ILE A 285 -10.35 3.16 19.40
C ILE A 285 -9.37 3.30 20.58
N ALA A 286 -9.88 3.71 21.74
CA ALA A 286 -9.16 3.73 22.99
C ALA A 286 -9.33 2.40 23.74
N THR A 287 -8.23 1.88 24.26
CA THR A 287 -8.20 0.71 25.15
C THR A 287 -7.47 1.10 26.43
N ALA A 288 -8.06 0.86 27.60
CA ALA A 288 -7.43 1.13 28.88
C ALA A 288 -7.24 -0.11 29.74
N TRP A 289 -6.14 -0.12 30.48
CA TRP A 289 -5.79 -1.12 31.47
C TRP A 289 -5.52 -0.45 32.81
N SER A 290 -5.87 -1.13 33.90
CA SER A 290 -5.55 -0.69 35.26
C SER A 290 -4.97 -1.85 36.06
N CYS A 291 -3.93 -1.57 36.85
CA CYS A 291 -3.32 -2.53 37.75
C CYS A 291 -3.83 -2.41 39.20
N ARG A 292 -4.92 -1.66 39.42
CA ARG A 292 -5.49 -1.43 40.77
C ARG A 292 -5.82 -2.73 41.50
N SER A 293 -6.20 -3.78 40.79
CA SER A 293 -6.45 -5.13 41.33
C SER A 293 -5.19 -5.95 41.65
N GLY A 294 -3.98 -5.42 41.41
CA GLY A 294 -2.70 -6.13 41.59
C GLY A 294 -2.13 -6.78 40.32
N GLU A 295 -2.94 -6.85 39.25
CA GLU A 295 -2.62 -7.36 37.91
C GLU A 295 -3.14 -6.38 36.85
N ASP A 296 -2.47 -6.27 35.70
CA ASP A 296 -2.93 -5.45 34.57
C ASP A 296 -4.22 -6.04 33.99
N ARG A 297 -5.38 -5.47 34.34
CA ARG A 297 -6.68 -5.88 33.79
C ARG A 297 -7.13 -4.89 32.74
N LEU A 298 -7.63 -5.41 31.62
CA LEU A 298 -8.37 -4.61 30.65
C LEU A 298 -9.59 -4.03 31.38
N VAL A 299 -9.67 -2.71 31.40
CA VAL A 299 -10.83 -1.99 31.92
C VAL A 299 -11.84 -1.99 30.80
N ALA A 300 -11.67 -1.15 29.77
CA ALA A 300 -12.63 -1.05 28.70
C ALA A 300 -11.97 -0.69 27.36
N ARG A 301 -12.76 -0.84 26.28
CA ARG A 301 -12.42 -0.46 24.91
C ARG A 301 -13.60 0.32 24.33
N LEU A 302 -13.37 1.55 23.86
CA LEU A 302 -14.40 2.41 23.28
C LEU A 302 -13.85 3.32 22.18
N ALA A 303 -14.74 3.81 21.32
CA ALA A 303 -14.43 4.86 20.37
C ALA A 303 -14.40 6.22 21.09
N ILE A 304 -13.32 6.98 20.91
CA ILE A 304 -13.21 8.35 21.42
C ILE A 304 -14.09 9.30 20.60
N SER A 305 -14.41 10.48 21.16
CA SER A 305 -15.20 11.47 20.44
C SER A 305 -14.44 12.02 19.21
N GLU A 306 -15.17 12.57 18.25
CA GLU A 306 -14.56 13.22 17.08
C GLU A 306 -13.62 14.36 17.48
N GLU A 307 -13.96 15.14 18.52
CA GLU A 307 -13.10 16.21 19.03
C GLU A 307 -11.79 15.66 19.63
N GLN A 308 -11.88 14.55 20.36
CA GLN A 308 -10.71 13.84 20.89
C GLN A 308 -9.83 13.29 19.76
N LEU A 309 -10.44 12.72 18.72
CA LEU A 309 -9.71 12.22 17.55
C LEU A 309 -9.05 13.36 16.77
N ALA A 310 -9.74 14.48 16.59
CA ALA A 310 -9.19 15.68 15.95
C ALA A 310 -7.99 16.23 16.74
N ARG A 311 -8.02 16.20 18.09
CA ARG A 311 -6.88 16.54 18.94
C ARG A 311 -5.69 15.61 18.69
N LEU A 312 -5.93 14.30 18.69
CA LEU A 312 -4.88 13.30 18.43
C LEU A 312 -4.24 13.52 17.05
N TYR A 313 -5.05 13.72 16.00
CA TYR A 313 -4.56 13.96 14.65
C TYR A 313 -3.68 15.21 14.53
N ARG A 314 -3.99 16.30 15.25
CA ARG A 314 -3.11 17.48 15.30
C ARG A 314 -1.74 17.15 15.87
N TRP A 315 -1.66 16.26 16.85
CA TRP A 315 -0.37 15.83 17.40
C TRP A 315 0.38 14.90 16.46
N LEU A 316 -0.32 13.93 15.84
CA LEU A 316 0.31 13.02 14.87
C LEU A 316 0.91 13.78 13.69
N ASP A 317 0.27 14.85 13.21
CA ASP A 317 0.77 15.61 12.07
C ASP A 317 1.89 16.59 12.43
N ARG A 318 1.94 17.04 13.69
CA ARG A 318 2.89 18.07 14.15
C ARG A 318 4.21 17.46 14.64
N PHE A 319 4.12 16.44 15.49
CA PHE A 319 5.29 15.93 16.21
C PHE A 319 5.95 14.76 15.51
N GLU A 320 7.27 14.63 15.70
CA GLU A 320 7.99 13.40 15.39
C GLU A 320 7.53 12.23 16.27
N THR A 321 8.14 11.05 16.10
CA THR A 321 7.89 9.95 17.03
C THR A 321 8.39 10.32 18.43
N VAL A 322 7.48 10.32 19.39
CA VAL A 322 7.78 10.66 20.79
C VAL A 322 7.88 9.39 21.61
N ASP A 323 8.94 9.28 22.40
CA ASP A 323 9.06 8.31 23.50
C ASP A 323 9.58 9.04 24.74
N PHE A 324 8.67 9.31 25.68
CA PHE A 324 8.91 10.10 26.87
C PHE A 324 8.62 9.27 28.11
N ASP A 325 9.53 9.32 29.09
CA ASP A 325 9.37 8.66 30.38
C ASP A 325 10.05 9.48 31.49
N ALA A 326 9.25 10.15 32.32
CA ALA A 326 9.74 10.98 33.43
C ALA A 326 8.86 10.89 34.68
N THR A 327 9.36 11.41 35.81
CA THR A 327 8.56 11.58 37.02
C THR A 327 7.49 12.65 36.78
N ALA A 328 6.25 12.40 37.23
CA ALA A 328 5.15 13.34 37.04
C ALA A 328 5.44 14.69 37.72
N PRO A 329 5.22 15.84 37.05
CA PRO A 329 5.35 17.16 37.68
C PRO A 329 4.44 17.28 38.92
N GLY A 330 4.99 17.73 40.04
CA GLY A 330 4.24 17.96 41.28
C GLY A 330 3.86 16.71 42.09
N MET A 331 4.32 15.50 41.73
CA MET A 331 4.21 14.31 42.58
C MET A 331 5.55 13.97 43.25
N THR A 332 5.49 13.35 44.43
CA THR A 332 6.69 12.73 45.05
C THR A 332 7.34 11.74 44.07
N ASP A 333 8.65 11.47 44.19
CA ASP A 333 9.54 10.65 43.32
C ASP A 333 9.09 9.21 42.95
N ARG A 334 7.82 8.86 43.15
CA ARG A 334 7.27 7.50 43.08
C ARG A 334 6.29 7.26 41.93
N VAL A 335 5.95 8.26 41.11
CA VAL A 335 5.05 8.11 39.96
C VAL A 335 5.72 8.58 38.68
N ARG A 336 5.89 7.65 37.74
CA ARG A 336 6.41 7.94 36.39
C ARG A 336 5.28 8.00 35.37
N ILE A 337 5.36 8.96 34.46
CA ILE A 337 4.50 9.08 33.29
C ILE A 337 5.30 8.66 32.07
N GLY A 338 4.75 7.70 31.32
CA GLY A 338 5.25 7.31 30.01
C GLY A 338 4.29 7.79 28.92
N ILE A 339 4.81 8.41 27.86
CA ILE A 339 4.06 8.81 26.67
C ILE A 339 4.81 8.27 25.45
N THR A 340 4.10 7.56 24.59
CA THR A 340 4.57 7.20 23.25
C THR A 340 3.58 7.75 22.23
N LEU A 341 4.07 8.48 21.23
CA LEU A 341 3.26 8.99 20.11
C LEU A 341 3.92 8.57 18.80
N ALA A 342 3.19 7.87 17.94
CA ALA A 342 3.65 7.50 16.59
C ALA A 342 3.41 8.67 15.60
N GLY A 343 4.06 9.80 15.90
CA GLY A 343 3.97 11.03 15.14
C GLY A 343 4.69 10.96 13.79
N ASP A 344 4.15 11.70 12.82
CA ASP A 344 4.61 11.80 11.43
C ASP A 344 5.17 13.18 11.08
N GLY A 345 5.11 14.11 12.03
CA GLY A 345 5.65 15.45 11.89
C GLY A 345 7.14 15.50 12.21
N VAL A 346 7.63 16.70 12.49
CA VAL A 346 9.05 16.98 12.69
C VAL A 346 9.34 17.80 13.94
N ASP A 347 8.29 18.33 14.59
CA ASP A 347 8.45 19.11 15.80
C ASP A 347 8.70 18.21 17.02
N VAL A 348 9.46 18.71 17.99
CA VAL A 348 9.61 18.08 19.30
C VAL A 348 8.56 18.67 20.25
N PRO A 349 7.81 17.86 21.02
CA PRO A 349 6.81 18.37 21.95
C PRO A 349 7.43 19.18 23.09
N THR A 350 6.77 20.28 23.47
CA THR A 350 7.12 21.06 24.67
C THR A 350 6.55 20.41 25.93
N GLU A 351 6.99 20.88 27.11
CA GLU A 351 6.42 20.43 28.39
C GLU A 351 4.89 20.64 28.45
N ALA A 352 4.40 21.78 27.98
CA ALA A 352 2.97 22.07 27.89
C ALA A 352 2.22 21.10 26.96
N ASP A 353 2.85 20.65 25.87
CA ASP A 353 2.26 19.65 24.97
C ASP A 353 2.16 18.28 25.67
N LEU A 354 3.19 17.87 26.44
CA LEU A 354 3.20 16.63 27.21
C LEU A 354 2.16 16.64 28.35
N GLU A 355 1.97 17.79 28.99
CA GLU A 355 0.89 18.00 29.96
C GLU A 355 -0.49 17.85 29.30
N ALA A 356 -0.69 18.47 28.14
CA ALA A 356 -1.95 18.35 27.38
C ALA A 356 -2.23 16.90 26.95
N MET A 357 -1.22 16.14 26.53
CA MET A 357 -1.35 14.71 26.23
C MET A 357 -1.71 13.88 27.46
N THR A 358 -1.14 14.23 28.62
CA THR A 358 -1.48 13.58 29.89
C THR A 358 -2.93 13.87 30.30
N LEU A 359 -3.39 15.11 30.15
CA LEU A 359 -4.79 15.48 30.41
C LEU A 359 -5.74 14.72 29.48
N PHE A 360 -5.43 14.65 28.19
CA PHE A 360 -6.19 13.86 27.22
C PHE A 360 -6.31 12.38 27.61
N ALA A 361 -5.23 11.75 28.05
CA ALA A 361 -5.27 10.37 28.52
C ALA A 361 -6.16 10.22 29.77
N ASN A 362 -6.10 11.16 30.71
CA ASN A 362 -6.93 11.14 31.92
C ASN A 362 -8.43 11.32 31.62
N GLU A 363 -8.79 12.18 30.66
CA GLU A 363 -10.17 12.31 30.18
C GLU A 363 -10.70 10.95 29.67
N ILE A 364 -9.90 10.24 28.88
CA ILE A 364 -10.26 8.92 28.34
C ILE A 364 -10.40 7.89 29.47
N VAL A 365 -9.46 7.82 30.42
CA VAL A 365 -9.58 6.93 31.59
C VAL A 365 -10.85 7.21 32.37
N THR A 366 -11.18 8.48 32.59
CA THR A 366 -12.36 8.89 33.36
C THR A 366 -13.64 8.44 32.66
N ALA A 367 -13.75 8.66 31.35
CA ALA A 367 -14.88 8.21 30.54
C ALA A 367 -15.01 6.68 30.54
N LEU A 368 -13.89 5.96 30.41
CA LEU A 368 -13.85 4.49 30.44
C LEU A 368 -14.32 3.92 31.78
N LEU A 369 -13.90 4.50 32.90
CA LEU A 369 -14.34 4.07 34.24
C LEU A 369 -15.82 4.39 34.48
N ALA A 370 -16.31 5.54 34.02
CA ALA A 370 -17.72 5.89 34.13
C ALA A 370 -18.63 4.89 33.39
N ALA A 371 -18.21 4.43 32.21
CA ALA A 371 -18.95 3.43 31.43
C ALA A 371 -19.06 2.07 32.13
N GLN A 372 -18.15 1.73 33.06
CA GLN A 372 -18.22 0.48 33.83
C GLN A 372 -19.07 0.57 35.10
N GLY A 373 -19.27 1.78 35.64
CA GLY A 373 -20.04 2.00 36.86
C GLY A 373 -21.56 2.10 36.64
N GLY A 374 -22.02 2.06 35.38
CA GLY A 374 -23.43 2.16 35.00
C GLY A 374 -24.22 0.83 35.04
N ASP A 375 -23.56 -0.29 35.31
CA ASP A 375 -24.17 -1.64 35.44
C ASP A 375 -24.21 -2.11 36.91
N ALA A 376 -24.44 -1.21 37.87
CA ALA A 376 -24.56 -1.53 39.30
C ALA A 376 -25.99 -1.32 39.83
#